data_AF-A0A1F8JF30-F1
#
_entry.id   AF-A0A1F8JF30-F1
#
_cell.length_a   1.000
_cell.length_b   1.000
_cell.length_c   1.000
_cell.angle_alpha   90.00
_cell.angle_beta   90.00
_cell.angle_gamma   90.00
#
_symmetry.space_group_name_H-M   'P 1'
#
loop_
_entity.id
_entity.type
_entity.pdbx_description
1 polymer ?
#
loop_
_entity_poly.entity_id
_entity_poly.type
_entity_poly.pdbx_seq_one_letter_code
_entity_poly.pdbx_strand_id
1 'polypeptide(L)'
;MSYDRWKPYVPVAQRRAKAVKKIKNLQKKGMVVQPVELAQRKIATTFWGKSWCEHIESINDYENRLPRGRTYVRNGSVCHLSIEKGKISAIVAGSYLYNIEIEIQSLPIKKWLEIKKQCSGQIGSILELLSGQLSDGVMNIVCHREQGLFPIQSEIKLSCSCPDWANMCKHVAAVLYGVASRLDHSPEQLFLLRGVNHEELIDISSTISKVIKTSKQTNKRLKDSSLEDVFGIEIEKSRHKKK
;
A
#
# COMPACT_ATOMS: atom_id res chain seq x y z
N MET A 1 19.09 5.90 48.41
CA MET A 1 19.05 6.71 47.17
C MET A 1 19.88 5.99 46.11
N SER A 2 19.26 5.26 45.19
CA SER A 2 19.99 4.56 44.11
C SER A 2 20.13 5.47 42.91
N TYR A 3 21.35 5.97 42.67
CA TYR A 3 21.72 6.71 41.47
C TYR A 3 21.41 5.91 40.19
N ASP A 4 20.90 6.61 39.18
CA ASP A 4 20.55 6.13 37.84
C ASP A 4 21.57 5.16 37.23
N ARG A 5 21.29 3.87 37.33
CA ARG A 5 22.06 2.84 36.61
C ARG A 5 21.53 2.80 35.18
N TRP A 6 22.14 3.56 34.27
CA TRP A 6 21.83 3.51 32.84
C TRP A 6 21.89 2.06 32.36
N LYS A 7 20.82 1.57 31.71
CA LYS A 7 20.80 0.20 31.20
C LYS A 7 21.90 0.03 30.14
N PRO A 8 22.65 -1.08 30.17
CA PRO A 8 23.72 -1.31 29.20
C PRO A 8 23.18 -1.35 27.78
N TYR A 9 24.01 -0.90 26.83
CA TYR A 9 23.66 -0.94 25.41
C TYR A 9 23.37 -2.39 24.97
N VAL A 10 22.24 -2.59 24.31
CA VAL A 10 21.83 -3.88 23.75
C VAL A 10 22.05 -3.85 22.24
N PRO A 11 22.94 -4.69 21.68
CA PRO A 11 23.19 -4.77 20.24
C PRO A 11 21.93 -5.09 19.43
N VAL A 12 21.86 -4.60 18.20
CA VAL A 12 20.73 -4.79 17.29
C VAL A 12 20.43 -6.27 17.04
N ALA A 13 21.47 -7.09 16.82
CA ALA A 13 21.31 -8.54 16.63
C ALA A 13 20.62 -9.20 17.84
N GLN A 14 20.97 -8.78 19.06
CA GLN A 14 20.34 -9.28 20.27
C GLN A 14 18.88 -8.82 20.40
N ARG A 15 18.55 -7.60 19.96
CA ARG A 15 17.15 -7.11 19.91
C ARG A 15 16.32 -7.89 18.91
N ARG A 16 16.84 -8.16 17.70
CA ARG A 16 16.22 -9.00 16.67
C ARG A 16 15.95 -10.40 17.19
N ALA A 17 16.96 -11.05 17.80
CA ALA A 17 16.79 -12.37 18.39
C ALA A 17 15.72 -12.39 19.49
N LYS A 18 15.66 -11.36 20.35
CA LYS A 18 14.61 -11.21 21.35
C LYS A 18 13.23 -11.03 20.72
N ALA A 19 13.10 -10.24 19.65
CA ALA A 19 11.85 -10.05 18.94
C ALA A 19 11.36 -11.36 18.29
N VAL A 20 12.25 -12.11 17.63
CA VAL A 20 11.94 -13.44 17.07
C VAL A 20 11.46 -14.41 18.15
N LYS A 21 12.10 -14.44 19.32
CA LYS A 21 11.63 -15.25 20.46
C LYS A 21 10.22 -14.83 20.91
N LYS A 22 9.95 -13.51 20.99
CA LYS A 22 8.63 -12.99 21.34
C LYS A 22 7.56 -13.38 20.29
N ILE A 23 7.88 -13.29 19.00
CA ILE A 23 7.01 -13.70 17.89
C ILE A 23 6.66 -15.20 18.02
N LYS A 24 7.66 -16.06 18.22
CA LYS A 24 7.43 -17.51 18.41
C LYS A 24 6.56 -17.80 19.63
N ASN A 25 6.72 -17.05 20.73
CA ASN A 25 5.88 -17.20 21.91
C ASN A 25 4.43 -16.75 21.65
N LEU A 26 4.21 -15.71 20.84
CA LEU A 26 2.87 -15.28 20.43
C LEU A 26 2.19 -16.33 19.55
N GLN A 27 2.93 -16.92 18.59
CA GLN A 27 2.43 -18.01 17.74
C GLN A 27 2.03 -19.23 18.58
N LYS A 28 2.84 -19.62 19.57
CA LYS A 28 2.52 -20.72 20.48
C LYS A 28 1.25 -20.48 21.31
N LYS A 29 0.85 -19.23 21.50
CA LYS A 29 -0.41 -18.85 22.18
C LYS A 29 -1.62 -18.83 21.22
N GLY A 30 -1.46 -19.29 19.98
CA GLY A 30 -2.53 -19.35 18.98
C GLY A 30 -2.74 -18.06 18.20
N MET A 31 -1.87 -17.05 18.35
CA MET A 31 -2.00 -15.80 17.60
C MET A 31 -1.40 -15.94 16.18
N VAL A 32 -2.19 -15.58 15.16
CA VAL A 32 -1.70 -15.40 13.79
C VAL A 32 -0.92 -14.09 13.70
N VAL A 33 0.39 -14.18 13.91
CA VAL A 33 1.28 -13.02 13.83
C VAL A 33 1.63 -12.70 12.38
N GLN A 34 1.78 -11.40 12.10
CA GLN A 34 2.15 -10.88 10.79
C GLN A 34 3.32 -9.92 11.02
N PRO A 35 4.54 -10.43 11.21
CA PRO A 35 5.70 -9.59 11.52
C PRO A 35 6.02 -8.67 10.33
N VAL A 36 6.67 -7.54 10.61
CA VAL A 36 7.24 -6.69 9.56
C VAL A 36 8.69 -7.08 9.35
N GLU A 37 8.96 -7.69 8.21
CA GLU A 37 10.30 -8.12 7.80
C GLU A 37 10.77 -7.22 6.66
N LEU A 38 11.88 -6.50 6.89
CA LEU A 38 12.50 -5.69 5.85
C LEU A 38 13.51 -6.55 5.10
N ALA A 39 13.29 -6.76 3.80
CA ALA A 39 14.22 -7.47 2.93
C ALA A 39 15.55 -6.71 2.75
N GLN A 40 15.53 -5.38 2.90
CA GLN A 40 16.66 -4.50 2.64
C GLN A 40 16.88 -3.49 3.78
N ARG A 41 17.94 -2.69 3.67
CA ARG A 41 18.22 -1.58 4.63
C ARG A 41 17.19 -0.45 4.55
N LYS A 42 16.54 -0.29 3.39
CA LYS A 42 15.46 0.66 3.15
C LYS A 42 14.16 0.12 3.75
N ILE A 43 13.34 1.02 4.29
CA ILE A 43 12.03 0.66 4.89
C ILE A 43 11.01 0.39 3.78
N ALA A 44 11.03 1.21 2.74
CA ALA A 44 10.21 1.10 1.56
C ALA A 44 11.05 1.31 0.30
N THR A 45 10.64 0.66 -0.78
CA THR A 45 11.35 0.56 -2.06
C THR A 45 10.42 0.84 -3.23
N THR A 46 9.13 0.48 -3.12
CA THR A 46 8.14 0.79 -4.15
C THR A 46 7.63 2.22 -3.99
N PHE A 47 6.88 2.68 -4.99
CA PHE A 47 6.23 3.99 -4.93
C PHE A 47 5.35 4.11 -3.68
N TRP A 48 4.45 3.15 -3.45
CA TRP A 48 3.43 3.24 -2.40
C TRP A 48 4.03 3.36 -1.00
N GLY A 49 5.04 2.54 -0.69
CA GLY A 49 5.72 2.63 0.59
C GLY A 49 6.52 3.94 0.74
N LYS A 50 7.17 4.44 -0.32
CA LYS A 50 7.91 5.71 -0.29
C LYS A 50 6.97 6.90 -0.09
N SER A 51 5.90 7.00 -0.88
CA SER A 51 4.94 8.09 -0.77
C SER A 51 4.21 8.07 0.58
N TRP A 52 3.95 6.89 1.14
CA TRP A 52 3.48 6.79 2.52
C TRP A 52 4.51 7.34 3.51
N CYS A 53 5.80 6.98 3.36
CA CYS A 53 6.90 7.50 4.20
C CYS A 53 6.99 9.04 4.14
N GLU A 54 6.96 9.59 2.93
CA GLU A 54 7.00 11.04 2.71
C GLU A 54 5.77 11.72 3.31
N HIS A 55 4.58 11.11 3.16
CA HIS A 55 3.35 11.63 3.74
C HIS A 55 3.43 11.73 5.27
N ILE A 56 3.78 10.66 5.99
CA ILE A 56 3.83 10.74 7.46
C ILE A 56 4.98 11.60 7.97
N GLU A 57 6.09 11.68 7.23
CA GLU A 57 7.22 12.56 7.56
C GLU A 57 6.86 14.03 7.43
N SER A 58 5.93 14.34 6.56
CA SER A 58 5.49 15.70 6.31
C SER A 58 4.41 16.22 7.26
N ILE A 59 3.97 15.41 8.22
CA ILE A 59 3.10 15.84 9.31
C ILE A 59 3.99 16.41 10.41
N ASN A 60 4.07 17.74 10.51
CA ASN A 60 5.03 18.48 11.35
C ASN A 60 5.09 17.99 12.81
N ASP A 61 3.96 17.59 13.40
CA ASP A 61 3.90 17.12 14.79
C ASP A 61 4.70 15.84 15.05
N TYR A 62 5.14 15.11 14.01
CA TYR A 62 5.78 13.81 14.16
C TYR A 62 7.30 13.84 14.02
N GLU A 63 7.88 14.87 13.41
CA GLU A 63 9.26 14.89 12.91
C GLU A 63 10.30 14.47 13.98
N ASN A 64 10.20 15.02 15.19
CA ASN A 64 11.11 14.75 16.30
C ASN A 64 11.06 13.31 16.84
N ARG A 65 10.03 12.53 16.51
CA ARG A 65 9.78 11.17 17.03
C ARG A 65 10.05 10.07 16.01
N LEU A 66 10.05 10.42 14.72
CA LEU A 66 10.23 9.50 13.61
C LEU A 66 11.59 8.76 13.57
N PRO A 67 12.75 9.39 13.85
CA PRO A 67 14.05 8.70 13.76
C PRO A 67 14.16 7.44 14.64
N ARG A 68 13.57 7.50 15.84
CA ARG A 68 13.52 6.35 16.76
C ARG A 68 12.58 5.26 16.23
N GLY A 69 11.44 5.64 15.67
CA GLY A 69 10.53 4.71 14.99
C GLY A 69 11.21 3.96 13.83
N ARG A 70 11.92 4.68 12.96
CA ARG A 70 12.72 4.10 11.86
C ARG A 70 13.72 3.05 12.37
N THR A 71 14.33 3.30 13.53
CA THR A 71 15.28 2.36 14.14
C THR A 71 14.58 1.09 14.63
N TYR A 72 13.38 1.20 15.20
CA TYR A 72 12.63 0.05 15.71
C TYR A 72 12.17 -0.88 14.59
N VAL A 73 11.58 -0.33 13.52
CA VAL A 73 11.16 -1.15 12.37
C VAL A 73 12.36 -1.84 11.71
N ARG A 74 13.49 -1.13 11.52
CA ARG A 74 14.73 -1.71 10.98
C ARG A 74 15.32 -2.81 11.84
N ASN A 75 15.09 -2.77 13.14
CA ASN A 75 15.59 -3.78 14.08
C ASN A 75 14.60 -4.94 14.26
N GLY A 76 13.55 -5.05 13.44
CA GLY A 76 12.57 -6.13 13.53
C GLY A 76 11.75 -6.08 14.83
N SER A 77 11.60 -4.89 15.43
CA SER A 77 10.83 -4.73 16.67
C SER A 77 9.32 -4.81 16.46
N VAL A 78 8.81 -4.67 15.24
CA VAL A 78 7.37 -4.78 14.95
C VAL A 78 7.03 -6.26 14.74
N CYS A 79 6.57 -6.91 15.81
CA CYS A 79 6.34 -8.35 15.88
C CYS A 79 5.03 -8.78 15.20
N HIS A 80 4.04 -7.89 15.15
CA HIS A 80 2.79 -8.09 14.44
C HIS A 80 2.30 -6.73 13.95
N LEU A 81 1.75 -6.70 12.75
CA LEU A 81 1.04 -5.57 12.17
C LEU A 81 -0.06 -6.15 11.27
N SER A 82 -1.31 -5.88 11.59
CA SER A 82 -2.46 -6.14 10.73
C SER A 82 -3.09 -4.82 10.30
N ILE A 83 -3.60 -4.80 9.08
CA ILE A 83 -4.35 -3.67 8.51
C ILE A 83 -5.75 -4.17 8.22
N GLU A 84 -6.73 -3.52 8.84
CA GLU A 84 -8.15 -3.76 8.66
C GLU A 84 -8.81 -2.44 8.23
N LYS A 85 -10.10 -2.50 7.87
CA LYS A 85 -10.85 -1.29 7.50
C LYS A 85 -10.87 -0.30 8.66
N GLY A 86 -10.26 0.86 8.46
CA GLY A 86 -10.18 1.94 9.44
C GLY A 86 -9.34 1.67 10.69
N LYS A 87 -8.61 0.54 10.76
CA LYS A 87 -7.84 0.17 11.95
C LYS A 87 -6.54 -0.54 11.60
N ILE A 88 -5.48 -0.19 12.31
CA ILE A 88 -4.18 -0.86 12.27
C ILE A 88 -3.89 -1.37 13.68
N SER A 89 -3.71 -2.67 13.82
CA SER A 89 -3.39 -3.31 15.10
C SER A 89 -1.96 -3.84 15.04
N ALA A 90 -1.15 -3.56 16.04
CA ALA A 90 0.24 -3.98 16.04
C ALA A 90 0.78 -4.31 17.42
N ILE A 91 1.81 -5.16 17.43
CA ILE A 91 2.58 -5.50 18.63
C ILE A 91 4.04 -5.14 18.39
N VAL A 92 4.60 -4.28 19.25
CA VAL A 92 5.99 -3.84 19.14
C VAL A 92 6.80 -4.29 20.36
N ALA A 93 7.94 -4.93 20.10
CA ALA A 93 8.93 -5.32 21.09
C ALA A 93 9.82 -4.13 21.49
N GLY A 94 9.65 -3.70 22.74
CA GLY A 94 10.60 -2.83 23.46
C GLY A 94 11.07 -3.52 24.74
N SER A 95 11.09 -2.76 25.85
CA SER A 95 11.29 -3.32 27.20
C SER A 95 10.28 -4.44 27.49
N TYR A 96 9.02 -4.20 27.12
CA TYR A 96 7.93 -5.18 27.15
C TYR A 96 7.42 -5.43 25.73
N LEU A 97 6.29 -6.13 25.61
CA LEU A 97 5.46 -6.09 24.40
C LEU A 97 4.44 -4.97 24.59
N TYR A 98 4.38 -4.05 23.63
CA TYR A 98 3.40 -2.97 23.63
C TYR A 98 2.38 -3.23 22.53
N ASN A 99 1.11 -3.00 22.86
CA ASN A 99 0.01 -3.04 21.91
C ASN A 99 -0.20 -1.63 21.35
N ILE A 100 -0.30 -1.54 20.04
CA ILE A 100 -0.52 -0.29 19.31
C ILE A 100 -1.82 -0.46 18.54
N GLU A 101 -2.68 0.55 18.63
CA GLU A 101 -3.86 0.69 17.80
C GLU A 101 -3.82 2.05 17.13
N ILE A 102 -3.99 2.07 15.81
CA ILE A 102 -4.11 3.30 15.03
C ILE A 102 -5.45 3.24 14.32
N GLU A 103 -6.35 4.16 14.66
CA GLU A 103 -7.61 4.31 13.94
C GLU A 103 -7.42 5.33 12.83
N ILE A 104 -7.88 4.96 11.63
CA ILE A 104 -7.86 5.79 10.45
C ILE A 104 -9.29 6.01 10.00
N GLN A 105 -9.72 7.26 9.89
CA GLN A 105 -11.05 7.57 9.40
C GLN A 105 -11.23 7.04 7.98
N SER A 106 -12.40 6.50 7.66
CA SER A 106 -12.73 6.10 6.28
C SER A 106 -12.80 7.33 5.37
N LEU A 107 -12.43 7.16 4.10
CA LEU A 107 -12.45 8.26 3.14
C LEU A 107 -13.90 8.71 2.89
N PRO A 108 -14.20 10.03 3.00
CA PRO A 108 -15.53 10.54 2.67
C PRO A 108 -15.93 10.19 1.24
N ILE A 109 -17.18 9.75 1.04
CA ILE A 109 -17.71 9.32 -0.27
C ILE A 109 -17.50 10.41 -1.34
N LYS A 110 -17.69 11.69 -0.98
CA LYS A 110 -17.48 12.81 -1.90
C LYS A 110 -16.02 12.90 -2.40
N LYS A 111 -15.04 12.73 -1.51
CA LYS A 111 -13.62 12.70 -1.89
C LYS A 111 -13.32 11.50 -2.79
N TRP A 112 -13.89 10.34 -2.47
CA TRP A 112 -13.71 9.14 -3.29
C TRP A 112 -14.23 9.31 -4.72
N LEU A 113 -15.43 9.86 -4.87
CA LEU A 113 -16.01 10.14 -6.19
C LEU A 113 -15.16 11.10 -7.01
N GLU A 114 -14.56 12.10 -6.37
CA GLU A 114 -13.66 13.04 -7.05
C GLU A 114 -12.36 12.37 -7.50
N ILE A 115 -11.74 11.54 -6.66
CA ILE A 115 -10.55 10.74 -7.05
C ILE A 115 -10.89 9.86 -8.25
N LYS A 116 -12.04 9.15 -8.23
CA LYS A 116 -12.48 8.31 -9.36
C LYS A 116 -12.66 9.11 -10.64
N LYS A 117 -13.30 10.28 -10.55
CA LYS A 117 -13.52 11.17 -11.69
C LYS A 117 -12.19 11.63 -12.29
N GLN A 118 -11.23 12.03 -11.46
CA GLN A 118 -9.93 12.49 -11.92
C GLN A 118 -9.08 11.35 -12.50
N CYS A 119 -9.18 10.13 -11.95
CA CYS A 119 -8.44 8.96 -12.45
C CYS A 119 -9.09 8.28 -13.67
N SER A 120 -10.33 8.64 -14.01
CA SER A 120 -11.11 8.00 -15.07
C SER A 120 -10.37 8.02 -16.42
N GLY A 121 -10.29 6.85 -17.07
CA GLY A 121 -9.60 6.67 -18.35
C GLY A 121 -8.07 6.73 -18.29
N GLN A 122 -7.47 6.98 -17.12
CA GLN A 122 -6.02 7.06 -16.95
C GLN A 122 -5.38 5.76 -16.44
N ILE A 123 -6.15 4.89 -15.77
CA ILE A 123 -5.67 3.63 -15.20
C ILE A 123 -6.05 2.48 -16.13
N GLY A 124 -5.04 1.84 -16.77
CA GLY A 124 -5.27 0.78 -17.74
C GLY A 124 -5.56 -0.59 -17.12
N SER A 125 -5.06 -0.87 -15.91
CA SER A 125 -5.30 -2.14 -15.20
C SER A 125 -5.09 -2.04 -13.67
N ILE A 126 -5.63 -3.00 -12.92
CA ILE A 126 -5.32 -3.18 -11.47
C ILE A 126 -3.81 -3.34 -11.27
N LEU A 127 -3.14 -4.12 -12.12
CA LEU A 127 -1.72 -4.41 -11.96
C LEU A 127 -0.88 -3.14 -12.08
N GLU A 128 -1.22 -2.25 -13.01
CA GLU A 128 -0.58 -0.94 -13.18
C GLU A 128 -0.77 -0.07 -11.93
N LEU A 129 -2.01 -0.02 -11.39
CA LEU A 129 -2.33 0.70 -10.15
C LEU A 129 -1.55 0.18 -8.94
N LEU A 130 -1.60 -1.14 -8.70
CA LEU A 130 -0.97 -1.75 -7.52
C LEU A 130 0.56 -1.77 -7.64
N SER A 131 1.13 -2.00 -8.82
CA SER A 131 2.58 -1.89 -9.00
C SER A 131 3.10 -0.45 -8.85
N GLY A 132 2.21 0.55 -8.84
CA GLY A 132 2.57 1.96 -8.80
C GLY A 132 3.23 2.44 -10.10
N GLN A 133 2.98 1.73 -11.21
CA GLN A 133 3.49 2.06 -12.55
C GLN A 133 2.49 2.92 -13.33
N LEU A 134 1.92 3.92 -12.67
CA LEU A 134 0.97 4.85 -13.30
C LEU A 134 1.70 6.13 -13.74
N SER A 135 1.02 6.93 -14.57
CA SER A 135 1.50 8.27 -14.87
C SER A 135 1.61 9.12 -13.61
N ASP A 136 2.60 10.01 -13.56
CA ASP A 136 2.82 10.93 -12.42
C ASP A 136 1.55 11.74 -12.07
N GLY A 137 0.70 12.03 -13.07
CA GLY A 137 -0.58 12.70 -12.88
C GLY A 137 -1.53 11.91 -11.97
N VAL A 138 -1.75 10.62 -12.24
CA VAL A 138 -2.62 9.77 -11.40
C VAL A 138 -2.03 9.61 -10.01
N MET A 139 -0.72 9.41 -9.91
CA MET A 139 -0.06 9.25 -8.62
C MET A 139 -0.17 10.51 -7.75
N ASN A 140 -0.04 11.69 -8.35
CA ASN A 140 -0.23 12.97 -7.65
C ASN A 140 -1.67 13.15 -7.15
N ILE A 141 -2.67 12.68 -7.89
CA ILE A 141 -4.08 12.72 -7.47
C ILE A 141 -4.29 11.80 -6.27
N VAL A 142 -3.86 10.54 -6.39
CA VAL A 142 -4.13 9.52 -5.37
C VAL A 142 -3.34 9.75 -4.09
N CYS A 143 -2.12 10.28 -4.19
CA CYS A 143 -1.27 10.62 -3.04
C CYS A 143 -1.38 12.10 -2.63
N HIS A 144 -2.35 12.85 -3.17
CA HIS A 144 -2.53 14.25 -2.80
C HIS A 144 -2.75 14.37 -1.28
N ARG A 145 -2.01 15.27 -0.63
CA ARG A 145 -1.93 15.36 0.84
C ARG A 145 -3.28 15.53 1.55
N GLU A 146 -4.17 16.34 0.96
CA GLU A 146 -5.47 16.67 1.56
C GLU A 146 -6.67 15.99 0.91
N GLN A 147 -6.56 15.70 -0.39
CA GLN A 147 -7.66 15.25 -1.23
C GLN A 147 -7.51 13.79 -1.68
N GLY A 148 -6.33 13.20 -1.49
CA GLY A 148 -6.01 11.84 -1.88
C GLY A 148 -6.41 10.80 -0.85
N LEU A 149 -5.80 9.63 -0.96
CA LEU A 149 -6.05 8.47 -0.09
C LEU A 149 -5.36 8.56 1.25
N PHE A 150 -4.22 9.24 1.35
CA PHE A 150 -3.48 9.27 2.59
C PHE A 150 -4.22 10.08 3.67
N PRO A 151 -4.29 9.57 4.91
CA PRO A 151 -5.06 10.22 5.97
C PRO A 151 -4.36 11.49 6.44
N ILE A 152 -5.11 12.57 6.59
CA ILE A 152 -4.60 13.80 7.24
C ILE A 152 -4.50 13.61 8.75
N GLN A 153 -3.76 14.46 9.44
CA GLN A 153 -3.52 14.34 10.89
C GLN A 153 -4.80 14.19 11.73
N SER A 154 -5.86 14.95 11.41
CA SER A 154 -7.14 14.89 12.13
C SER A 154 -7.92 13.59 11.89
N GLU A 155 -7.58 12.83 10.85
CA GLU A 155 -8.19 11.54 10.52
C GLU A 155 -7.45 10.36 11.18
N ILE A 156 -6.38 10.62 11.95
CA ILE A 156 -5.53 9.62 12.59
C ILE A 156 -5.66 9.72 14.11
N LYS A 157 -6.08 8.62 14.74
CA LYS A 157 -6.02 8.48 16.21
C LYS A 157 -4.99 7.43 16.60
N LEU A 158 -4.14 7.77 17.54
CA LEU A 158 -2.98 6.98 17.93
C LEU A 158 -3.14 6.49 19.36
N SER A 159 -2.98 5.19 19.59
CA SER A 159 -2.98 4.57 20.90
C SER A 159 -1.81 3.60 21.05
N CYS A 160 -1.13 3.65 22.19
CA CYS A 160 -0.06 2.73 22.52
C CYS A 160 -0.06 2.42 24.01
N SER A 161 0.07 1.15 24.38
CA SER A 161 0.11 0.70 25.77
C SER A 161 1.43 1.01 26.50
N CYS A 162 2.23 1.96 26.00
CA CYS A 162 3.51 2.32 26.58
C CYS A 162 3.36 3.50 27.55
N PRO A 163 4.23 3.65 28.55
CA PRO A 163 4.12 4.72 29.55
C PRO A 163 4.53 6.11 29.01
N ASP A 164 4.71 6.24 27.69
CA ASP A 164 5.02 7.52 27.06
C ASP A 164 3.70 8.28 26.88
N TRP A 165 3.61 9.47 27.46
CA TRP A 165 2.42 10.32 27.42
C TRP A 165 2.27 11.06 26.09
N ALA A 166 3.27 10.98 25.20
CA ALA A 166 3.16 11.53 23.86
C ALA A 166 2.20 10.70 22.99
N ASN A 167 1.25 11.38 22.34
CA ASN A 167 0.37 10.77 21.32
C ASN A 167 1.17 10.03 20.23
N MET A 168 2.33 10.59 19.83
CA MET A 168 3.28 9.97 18.90
C MET A 168 4.52 9.46 19.66
N CYS A 169 4.44 8.23 20.17
CA CYS A 169 5.62 7.56 20.72
C CYS A 169 6.45 6.85 19.62
N LYS A 170 7.67 6.45 19.95
CA LYS A 170 8.55 5.71 19.02
C LYS A 170 7.95 4.37 18.53
N HIS A 171 7.05 3.76 19.29
CA HIS A 171 6.41 2.50 18.88
C HIS A 171 5.35 2.74 17.82
N VAL A 172 4.51 3.78 18.00
CA VAL A 172 3.55 4.23 16.99
C VAL A 172 4.28 4.61 15.70
N ALA A 173 5.34 5.40 15.79
CA ALA A 173 6.17 5.73 14.64
C ALA A 173 6.72 4.49 13.94
N ALA A 174 7.16 3.47 14.69
CA ALA A 174 7.63 2.20 14.11
C ALA A 174 6.53 1.46 13.34
N VAL A 175 5.28 1.51 13.84
CA VAL A 175 4.12 0.92 13.17
C VAL A 175 3.80 1.68 11.88
N LEU A 176 3.79 3.02 11.89
CA LEU A 176 3.57 3.83 10.68
C LEU A 176 4.62 3.56 9.59
N TYR A 177 5.90 3.37 9.95
CA TYR A 177 6.90 2.91 8.99
C TYR A 177 6.71 1.44 8.59
N GLY A 178 6.19 0.60 9.48
CA GLY A 178 5.84 -0.79 9.18
C GLY A 178 4.72 -0.90 8.14
N VAL A 179 3.76 0.04 8.17
CA VAL A 179 2.72 0.16 7.14
C VAL A 179 3.36 0.42 5.78
N ALA A 180 4.35 1.31 5.68
CA ALA A 180 5.07 1.55 4.43
C ALA A 180 5.63 0.26 3.82
N SER A 181 6.30 -0.56 4.64
CA SER A 181 6.82 -1.86 4.21
C SER A 181 5.72 -2.84 3.81
N ARG A 182 4.52 -2.72 4.38
CA ARG A 182 3.39 -3.56 4.00
C ARG A 182 2.77 -3.12 2.68
N LEU A 183 2.66 -1.82 2.45
CA LEU A 183 2.20 -1.24 1.17
C LEU A 183 3.17 -1.53 0.02
N ASP A 184 4.45 -1.74 0.29
CA ASP A 184 5.41 -2.24 -0.71
C ASP A 184 5.00 -3.59 -1.31
N HIS A 185 4.32 -4.44 -0.54
CA HIS A 185 3.92 -5.80 -0.95
C HIS A 185 2.44 -5.90 -1.28
N SER A 186 1.60 -5.13 -0.59
CA SER A 186 0.13 -5.17 -0.66
C SER A 186 -0.47 -3.75 -0.65
N PRO A 187 -0.31 -2.97 -1.73
CA PRO A 187 -0.84 -1.60 -1.83
C PRO A 187 -2.36 -1.51 -1.66
N GLU A 188 -3.10 -2.55 -2.02
CA GLU A 188 -4.56 -2.67 -1.85
C GLU A 188 -4.98 -2.49 -0.38
N GLN A 189 -4.09 -2.72 0.58
CA GLN A 189 -4.35 -2.51 1.99
C GLN A 189 -4.58 -1.03 2.35
N LEU A 190 -4.04 -0.08 1.58
CA LEU A 190 -4.35 1.34 1.78
C LEU A 190 -5.82 1.63 1.47
N PHE A 191 -6.34 1.04 0.40
CA PHE A 191 -7.73 1.19 0.00
C PHE A 191 -8.67 0.53 1.01
N LEU A 192 -8.32 -0.68 1.46
CA LEU A 192 -9.00 -1.38 2.54
C LEU A 192 -9.04 -0.51 3.80
N LEU A 193 -7.89 0.02 4.23
CA LEU A 193 -7.76 0.88 5.40
C LEU A 193 -8.64 2.12 5.30
N ARG A 194 -8.73 2.72 4.11
CA ARG A 194 -9.59 3.89 3.82
C ARG A 194 -11.05 3.51 3.54
N GLY A 195 -11.38 2.23 3.53
CA GLY A 195 -12.74 1.74 3.36
C GLY A 195 -13.30 1.88 1.96
N VAL A 196 -12.43 1.91 0.94
CA VAL A 196 -12.79 2.05 -0.48
C VAL A 196 -12.30 0.84 -1.28
N ASN A 197 -12.94 0.54 -2.41
CA ASN A 197 -12.52 -0.54 -3.31
C ASN A 197 -11.65 0.01 -4.45
N HIS A 198 -10.41 -0.45 -4.55
CA HIS A 198 -9.47 -0.06 -5.60
C HIS A 198 -9.91 -0.46 -7.01
N GLU A 199 -10.72 -1.52 -7.14
CA GLU A 199 -11.25 -1.97 -8.44
C GLU A 199 -12.15 -0.92 -9.09
N GLU A 200 -12.79 -0.06 -8.30
CA GLU A 200 -13.64 1.03 -8.81
C GLU A 200 -12.84 2.13 -9.54
N LEU A 201 -11.51 2.12 -9.45
CA LEU A 201 -10.65 3.05 -10.19
C LEU A 201 -10.37 2.60 -11.62
N ILE A 202 -10.65 1.34 -11.95
CA ILE A 202 -10.52 0.89 -13.34
C ILE A 202 -11.76 1.30 -14.10
N ASP A 203 -11.57 2.12 -15.13
CA ASP A 203 -12.62 2.35 -16.11
C ASP A 203 -12.64 1.20 -17.14
N ILE A 204 -13.47 0.20 -16.87
CA ILE A 204 -13.70 -0.94 -17.77
C ILE A 204 -14.19 -0.44 -19.16
N SER A 205 -14.92 0.67 -19.23
CA SER A 205 -15.41 1.22 -20.50
C SER A 205 -14.27 1.74 -21.38
N SER A 206 -13.24 2.33 -20.75
CA SER A 206 -12.03 2.79 -21.44
C SER A 206 -11.20 1.63 -21.98
N THR A 207 -11.11 0.54 -21.21
CA THR A 207 -10.42 -0.69 -21.62
C THR A 207 -11.14 -1.36 -22.78
N ILE A 208 -12.46 -1.50 -22.70
CA ILE A 208 -13.30 -2.03 -23.79
C ILE A 208 -13.14 -1.15 -25.04
N SER A 209 -13.15 0.18 -24.90
CA SER A 209 -12.97 1.10 -26.01
C SER A 209 -11.57 1.01 -26.65
N LYS A 210 -10.51 0.82 -25.86
CA LYS A 210 -9.15 0.55 -26.36
C LYS A 210 -9.10 -0.77 -27.13
N VAL A 211 -9.66 -1.84 -26.57
CA VAL A 211 -9.73 -3.17 -27.22
C VAL A 211 -10.52 -3.12 -28.53
N ILE A 212 -11.64 -2.38 -28.58
CA ILE A 212 -12.43 -2.18 -29.80
C ILE A 212 -11.64 -1.37 -30.84
N LYS A 213 -10.82 -0.40 -30.43
CA LYS A 213 -9.97 0.37 -31.35
C LYS A 213 -8.82 -0.47 -31.91
N THR A 214 -8.13 -1.26 -31.09
CA THR A 214 -7.08 -2.17 -31.57
C THR A 214 -7.64 -3.26 -32.48
N SER A 215 -8.82 -3.83 -32.16
CA SER A 215 -9.46 -4.83 -33.02
C SER A 215 -9.94 -4.25 -34.36
N LYS A 216 -10.38 -2.99 -34.39
CA LYS A 216 -10.65 -2.27 -35.66
C LYS A 216 -9.38 -1.99 -36.45
N GLN A 217 -8.25 -1.71 -35.82
CA GLN A 217 -6.97 -1.50 -36.49
C GLN A 217 -6.40 -2.81 -37.09
N THR A 218 -6.49 -3.94 -36.36
CA THR A 218 -6.09 -5.25 -36.90
C THR A 218 -7.02 -5.69 -38.03
N ASN A 219 -8.34 -5.50 -37.90
CA ASN A 219 -9.29 -5.77 -38.99
C ASN A 219 -9.11 -4.84 -40.20
N LYS A 220 -8.66 -3.59 -40.01
CA LYS A 220 -8.34 -2.67 -41.11
C LYS A 220 -7.06 -3.12 -41.84
N ARG A 221 -6.07 -3.65 -41.13
CA ARG A 221 -4.85 -4.25 -41.73
C ARG A 221 -5.16 -5.55 -42.48
N LEU A 222 -6.03 -6.41 -41.94
CA LEU A 222 -6.47 -7.65 -42.59
C LEU A 222 -7.38 -7.42 -43.82
N LYS A 223 -8.00 -6.24 -43.94
CA LYS A 223 -8.74 -5.86 -45.15
C LYS A 223 -7.84 -5.32 -46.27
N ASP A 224 -6.62 -4.92 -45.94
CA ASP A 224 -5.65 -4.35 -46.88
C ASP A 224 -4.67 -5.38 -47.44
N SER A 225 -4.54 -6.53 -46.76
CA SER A 225 -3.96 -7.76 -47.32
C SER A 225 -5.11 -8.65 -47.79
N SER A 226 -5.25 -8.84 -49.10
CA SER A 226 -6.10 -9.85 -49.71
C SER A 226 -5.91 -11.19 -48.96
N LEU A 227 -6.98 -11.69 -48.32
CA LEU A 227 -6.99 -12.97 -47.59
C LEU A 227 -6.60 -14.17 -48.48
N GLU A 228 -6.65 -13.96 -49.78
CA GLU A 228 -6.23 -14.83 -50.87
C GLU A 228 -4.71 -15.10 -50.84
N ASP A 229 -3.90 -14.07 -50.56
CA ASP A 229 -2.43 -14.12 -50.63
C ASP A 229 -1.79 -14.81 -49.41
N VAL A 230 -2.50 -14.87 -48.28
CA VAL A 230 -1.97 -15.43 -47.02
C VAL A 230 -2.29 -16.92 -46.87
N PHE A 231 -3.41 -17.39 -47.43
CA PHE A 231 -3.88 -18.77 -47.22
C PHE A 231 -3.88 -19.64 -48.49
N GLY A 232 -3.69 -19.08 -49.69
CA GLY A 232 -3.62 -19.88 -50.92
C GLY A 232 -4.89 -20.70 -51.19
N ILE A 233 -6.06 -20.19 -50.77
CA ILE A 233 -7.35 -20.85 -50.99
C ILE A 233 -8.15 -20.02 -52.00
N GLU A 234 -8.36 -20.58 -53.19
CA GLU A 234 -9.34 -20.05 -54.15
C GLU A 234 -10.75 -20.28 -53.59
N ILE A 235 -11.42 -19.20 -53.20
CA ILE A 235 -12.85 -19.25 -52.87
C ILE A 235 -13.63 -19.03 -54.17
N GLU A 236 -14.10 -20.13 -54.78
CA GLU A 236 -15.00 -20.07 -55.93
C GLU A 236 -16.26 -19.28 -55.59
N LYS A 237 -16.46 -18.14 -56.27
CA LYS A 237 -17.68 -17.35 -56.17
C LYS A 237 -18.83 -18.07 -56.88
N SER A 238 -19.64 -18.81 -56.13
CA SER A 238 -20.92 -19.33 -56.62
C SER A 238 -21.86 -18.15 -56.97
N ARG A 239 -22.05 -17.90 -58.27
CA ARG A 239 -23.06 -16.96 -58.80
C ARG A 239 -24.47 -17.45 -58.46
N HIS A 240 -25.15 -16.77 -57.53
CA HIS A 240 -26.59 -16.93 -57.37
C HIS A 240 -27.34 -16.32 -58.57
N LYS A 241 -27.99 -17.19 -59.34
CA LYS A 241 -28.87 -16.84 -60.45
C LYS A 241 -30.25 -16.48 -59.85
N LYS A 242 -30.70 -15.25 -60.03
CA LYS A 242 -32.08 -14.82 -59.73
C LYS A 242 -33.07 -15.61 -60.61
N LYS A 243 -34.06 -16.22 -59.98
CA LYS A 243 -35.42 -16.38 -60.51
C LYS A 243 -36.40 -16.17 -59.37
#